data_AF-A0A2H0Z380-F1
#
_entry.id   AF-A0A2H0Z380-F1
#
_cell.length_a   1.000
_cell.length_b   1.000
_cell.length_c   1.000
_cell.angle_alpha   90.00
_cell.angle_beta   90.00
_cell.angle_gamma   90.00
#
_symmetry.space_group_name_H-M   'P 1'
#
loop_
_entity.id
_entity.type
_entity.pdbx_description
1 polymer ?
#
loop_
_entity_poly.entity_id
_entity_poly.type
_entity_poly.pdbx_seq_one_letter_code
_entity_poly.pdbx_strand_id
1 'polypeptide(L)'
;MKKLLLICFLFSINVIYSQTITEERKQYLISQITNTTDQNIVFEIEKYKVQEAIPKLEAFFWLQEPTIRYNFLTTLKEIGSTNVTSFANPFLDSLLTGFCPECRRSEVFYTFEILFELNDFTRINTFFNLLDSTEDYRDAYAGLMVLAGTSTYKERAREYLLQAMFSSNDNNNSRGYAFSSYEKAFGADEIMKIHERIIKNIKSNILSYFVFYYVLKYDAPDMLSLLKERLAVDTSVTCRYIISRAIILKYHNPVNIDFLKQTTNNDPLLKKEFESWFQEQEPIVINKDINAIQLTDSLIIYHTQCKSLNWLGDAIFSSQLQTLLNEARTKLNSGDSLGAAISVKQYQAIINTAYADSLNNNTKFVTADGYKFLYYYPQYILERLPSLPTVKLINSTGTALPGGNLQYYEGFWKDAFDDGWGYFSLGTKLKTVSLKMTYAYASQIKSNIAIGKDTVFFQTVNTAVQLKNSSGNLIDAGTVQYYSGAWRNFGTTTNGVATKELLPINYSFRMGYEFASVDKQQNLSVDPTVVFQTVNAAVQLKNSLGNLID
;
A
#
# COMPACT_ATOMS: atom_id res chain seq x y z
N MET A 1 4.16 1.36 19.47
CA MET A 1 5.31 0.72 20.15
C MET A 1 6.01 -0.15 19.11
N LYS A 2 7.13 0.33 18.56
CA LYS A 2 7.86 -0.30 17.45
C LYS A 2 8.52 -1.60 17.92
N LYS A 3 8.03 -2.77 17.49
CA LYS A 3 8.78 -4.01 17.60
C LYS A 3 9.53 -4.26 16.29
N LEU A 4 10.84 -4.08 16.41
CA LEU A 4 11.91 -4.51 15.52
C LEU A 4 11.60 -5.92 14.94
N LEU A 5 11.33 -5.98 13.64
CA LEU A 5 11.42 -7.21 12.85
C LEU A 5 12.83 -7.24 12.27
N LEU A 6 13.77 -7.78 13.05
CA LEU A 6 15.11 -8.10 12.59
C LEU A 6 15.01 -9.38 11.76
N ILE A 7 14.66 -9.25 10.48
CA ILE A 7 14.82 -10.33 9.51
C ILE A 7 16.21 -10.17 8.91
N CYS A 8 17.13 -11.05 9.30
CA CYS A 8 18.39 -11.27 8.60
C CYS A 8 18.10 -11.92 7.24
N PHE A 9 17.70 -11.12 6.26
CA PHE A 9 17.83 -11.48 4.85
C PHE A 9 19.31 -11.35 4.48
N LEU A 10 20.03 -12.46 4.46
CA LEU A 10 21.29 -12.56 3.73
C LEU A 10 20.96 -12.55 2.23
N PHE A 11 20.66 -11.37 1.70
CA PHE A 11 20.90 -11.10 0.29
C PHE A 11 22.42 -11.09 0.12
N SER A 12 22.97 -12.07 -0.59
CA SER A 12 24.25 -11.89 -1.25
C SER A 12 24.05 -10.88 -2.37
N ILE A 13 23.98 -9.60 -2.01
CA ILE A 13 24.18 -8.54 -2.97
C ILE A 13 25.66 -8.62 -3.35
N ASN A 14 25.95 -9.14 -4.54
CA ASN A 14 27.20 -8.84 -5.22
C ASN A 14 27.18 -7.36 -5.59
N VAL A 15 27.32 -6.48 -4.60
CA VAL A 15 27.75 -5.11 -4.87
C VAL A 15 29.23 -5.22 -5.17
N ILE A 16 29.56 -5.06 -6.45
CA ILE A 16 30.94 -4.83 -6.88
C ILE A 16 31.32 -3.43 -6.37
N TYR A 17 31.72 -3.34 -5.10
CA TYR A 17 32.61 -2.28 -4.64
C TYR A 17 34.02 -2.73 -5.01
N SER A 18 34.41 -2.48 -6.25
CA SER A 18 35.82 -2.49 -6.65
C SER A 18 36.51 -1.28 -6.01
N GLN A 19 36.80 -1.37 -4.71
CA GLN A 19 37.88 -0.58 -4.13
C GLN A 19 39.18 -1.27 -4.51
N THR A 20 40.02 -0.59 -5.28
CA THR A 20 41.34 -1.09 -5.66
C THR A 20 42.21 -1.16 -4.39
N ILE A 21 42.68 -2.36 -4.03
CA ILE A 21 43.56 -2.56 -2.88
C ILE A 21 44.92 -1.89 -3.13
N THR A 22 45.49 -1.24 -2.11
CA THR A 22 46.83 -0.65 -2.22
C THR A 22 47.90 -1.74 -2.14
N GLU A 23 49.05 -1.52 -2.81
CA GLU A 23 50.18 -2.46 -2.73
C GLU A 23 50.70 -2.62 -1.30
N GLU A 24 50.68 -1.57 -0.48
CA GLU A 24 51.02 -1.67 0.94
C GLU A 24 50.08 -2.61 1.70
N ARG A 25 48.76 -2.51 1.44
CA ARG A 25 47.78 -3.41 2.06
C ARG A 25 47.96 -4.84 1.57
N LYS A 26 48.24 -5.04 0.28
CA LYS A 26 48.53 -6.35 -0.30
C LYS A 26 49.72 -7.03 0.40
N GLN A 27 50.84 -6.30 0.55
CA GLN A 27 52.03 -6.80 1.23
C GLN A 27 51.76 -7.09 2.72
N TYR A 28 50.98 -6.23 3.39
CA TYR A 28 50.54 -6.48 4.75
C TYR A 28 49.76 -7.80 4.85
N LEU A 29 48.75 -8.02 4.01
CA LEU A 29 47.94 -9.25 4.04
C LEU A 29 48.80 -10.50 3.85
N ILE A 30 49.71 -10.47 2.87
CA ILE A 30 50.63 -11.59 2.64
C ILE A 30 51.52 -11.79 3.87
N SER A 31 52.04 -10.72 4.49
CA SER A 31 52.89 -10.83 5.69
C SER A 31 52.20 -11.54 6.86
N GLN A 32 50.89 -11.37 7.02
CA GLN A 32 50.10 -11.92 8.11
C GLN A 32 49.73 -13.40 7.96
N ILE A 33 49.96 -14.01 6.78
CA ILE A 33 49.84 -15.46 6.61
C ILE A 33 50.96 -16.13 7.43
N THR A 34 50.59 -16.81 8.51
CA THR A 34 51.49 -17.46 9.47
C THR A 34 50.93 -18.84 9.87
N ASN A 35 51.54 -19.54 10.83
CA ASN A 35 51.03 -20.84 11.31
C ASN A 35 49.69 -20.75 12.06
N THR A 36 49.31 -19.57 12.56
CA THR A 36 48.01 -19.30 13.18
C THR A 36 47.38 -18.09 12.49
N THR A 37 47.03 -18.24 11.21
CA THR A 37 46.51 -17.14 10.41
C THR A 37 45.10 -16.76 10.87
N ASP A 38 44.86 -15.46 11.08
CA ASP A 38 43.53 -14.93 11.37
C ASP A 38 42.62 -15.11 10.15
N GLN A 39 41.43 -15.65 10.37
CA GLN A 39 40.42 -15.88 9.34
C GLN A 39 40.06 -14.60 8.56
N ASN A 40 40.09 -13.43 9.21
CA ASN A 40 39.82 -12.15 8.56
C ASN A 40 40.86 -11.81 7.49
N ILE A 41 42.13 -12.20 7.69
CA ILE A 41 43.20 -12.01 6.70
C ILE A 41 42.89 -12.85 5.45
N VAL A 42 42.46 -14.08 5.63
CA VAL A 42 42.10 -14.99 4.54
C VAL A 42 40.91 -14.45 3.74
N PHE A 43 39.86 -14.00 4.41
CA PHE A 43 38.70 -13.38 3.77
C PHE A 43 39.04 -12.10 3.02
N GLU A 44 39.96 -11.28 3.55
CA GLU A 44 40.39 -10.05 2.89
C GLU A 44 41.21 -10.35 1.62
N ILE A 45 42.09 -11.36 1.67
CA ILE A 45 42.83 -11.86 0.50
C ILE A 45 41.86 -12.33 -0.59
N GLU A 46 40.84 -13.11 -0.23
CA GLU A 46 39.82 -13.59 -1.16
C GLU A 46 38.99 -12.45 -1.76
N LYS A 47 38.51 -11.53 -0.91
CA LYS A 47 37.70 -10.36 -1.31
C LYS A 47 38.42 -9.48 -2.33
N TYR A 48 39.71 -9.25 -2.13
CA TYR A 48 40.53 -8.43 -3.02
C TYR A 48 41.26 -9.23 -4.10
N LYS A 49 41.00 -10.54 -4.21
CA LYS A 49 41.57 -11.44 -5.21
C LYS A 49 43.11 -11.35 -5.30
N VAL A 50 43.78 -11.33 -4.14
CA VAL A 50 45.25 -11.18 -4.06
C VAL A 50 45.95 -12.48 -4.46
N GLN A 51 46.30 -12.62 -5.74
CA GLN A 51 46.92 -13.83 -6.31
C GLN A 51 48.34 -14.07 -5.79
N GLU A 52 49.06 -13.01 -5.43
CA GLU A 52 50.44 -13.09 -4.92
C GLU A 52 50.52 -13.79 -3.55
N ALA A 53 49.38 -13.98 -2.87
CA ALA A 53 49.30 -14.75 -1.63
C ALA A 53 49.40 -16.27 -1.84
N ILE A 54 49.18 -16.78 -3.06
CA ILE A 54 49.12 -18.23 -3.36
C ILE A 54 50.30 -19.01 -2.77
N PRO A 55 51.58 -18.66 -3.03
CA PRO A 55 52.70 -19.47 -2.56
C PRO A 55 52.75 -19.59 -1.03
N LYS A 56 52.31 -18.53 -0.34
CA LYS A 56 52.33 -18.49 1.11
C LYS A 56 51.13 -19.21 1.72
N LEU A 57 49.95 -19.09 1.12
CA LEU A 57 48.78 -19.89 1.52
C LEU A 57 49.07 -21.39 1.38
N GLU A 58 49.68 -21.82 0.27
CA GLU A 58 50.06 -23.21 0.04
C GLU A 58 51.10 -23.71 1.06
N ALA A 59 52.14 -22.92 1.32
CA ALA A 59 53.19 -23.28 2.28
C ALA A 59 52.67 -23.42 3.72
N PHE A 60 51.70 -22.60 4.13
CA PHE A 60 51.17 -22.60 5.48
C PHE A 60 49.90 -23.44 5.65
N PHE A 61 49.35 -24.01 4.57
CA PHE A 61 48.09 -24.75 4.58
C PHE A 61 48.04 -25.83 5.68
N TRP A 62 49.01 -26.75 5.70
CA TRP A 62 49.03 -27.86 6.64
C TRP A 62 49.36 -27.48 8.08
N LEU A 63 49.80 -26.24 8.30
CA LEU A 63 50.09 -25.71 9.64
C LEU A 63 48.83 -25.14 10.31
N GLN A 64 47.75 -24.90 9.56
CA GLN A 64 46.52 -24.33 10.10
C GLN A 64 45.64 -25.38 10.78
N GLU A 65 44.72 -24.92 11.61
CA GLU A 65 43.57 -25.71 12.08
C GLU A 65 42.58 -26.01 10.94
N PRO A 66 41.82 -27.12 10.99
CA PRO A 66 40.96 -27.58 9.89
C PRO A 66 40.01 -26.53 9.31
N THR A 67 39.34 -25.74 10.15
CA THR A 67 38.42 -24.69 9.70
C THR A 67 39.15 -23.61 8.88
N ILE A 68 40.37 -23.26 9.27
CA ILE A 68 41.22 -22.32 8.53
C ILE A 68 41.80 -22.96 7.27
N ARG A 69 42.09 -24.27 7.28
CA ARG A 69 42.47 -25.01 6.06
C ARG A 69 41.38 -24.97 5.00
N TYR A 70 40.12 -25.14 5.41
CA TYR A 70 39.00 -24.97 4.49
C TYR A 70 38.96 -23.55 3.90
N ASN A 71 39.09 -22.51 4.73
CA ASN A 71 39.13 -21.13 4.22
C ASN A 71 40.31 -20.91 3.26
N PHE A 72 41.50 -21.44 3.57
CA PHE A 72 42.65 -21.41 2.67
C PHE A 72 42.33 -22.09 1.34
N LEU A 73 41.67 -23.25 1.37
CA LEU A 73 41.32 -24.02 0.19
C LEU A 73 40.35 -23.26 -0.72
N THR A 74 39.29 -22.69 -0.13
CA THR A 74 38.33 -21.84 -0.85
C THR A 74 39.01 -20.61 -1.44
N THR A 75 39.83 -19.90 -0.65
CA THR A 75 40.57 -18.73 -1.12
C THR A 75 41.54 -19.10 -2.24
N LEU A 76 42.28 -20.21 -2.15
CA LEU A 76 43.18 -20.69 -3.20
C LEU A 76 42.44 -20.95 -4.51
N LYS A 77 41.25 -21.57 -4.46
CA LYS A 77 40.37 -21.74 -5.62
C LYS A 77 39.94 -20.39 -6.20
N GLU A 78 39.46 -19.49 -5.35
CA GLU A 78 38.92 -18.18 -5.72
C GLU A 78 39.94 -17.20 -6.30
N ILE A 79 41.23 -17.35 -5.97
CA ILE A 79 42.33 -16.55 -6.52
C ILE A 79 43.09 -17.26 -7.66
N GLY A 80 42.69 -18.49 -8.01
CA GLY A 80 43.17 -19.20 -9.21
C GLY A 80 44.44 -20.05 -9.02
N SER A 81 44.67 -20.62 -7.84
CA SER A 81 45.73 -21.64 -7.67
C SER A 81 45.43 -22.87 -8.52
N THR A 82 46.46 -23.43 -9.15
CA THR A 82 46.39 -24.68 -9.92
C THR A 82 46.49 -25.93 -9.05
N ASN A 83 46.85 -25.78 -7.76
CA ASN A 83 47.17 -26.89 -6.88
C ASN A 83 46.00 -27.31 -5.98
N VAL A 84 44.82 -26.67 -6.10
CA VAL A 84 43.69 -26.84 -5.17
C VAL A 84 43.31 -28.32 -4.98
N THR A 85 43.18 -29.09 -6.07
CA THR A 85 42.84 -30.53 -5.99
C THR A 85 43.88 -31.35 -5.21
N SER A 86 45.17 -30.98 -5.32
CA SER A 86 46.27 -31.66 -4.62
C SER A 86 46.28 -31.41 -3.11
N PHE A 87 45.68 -30.31 -2.65
CA PHE A 87 45.45 -30.03 -1.24
C PHE A 87 44.09 -30.56 -0.75
N ALA A 88 43.04 -30.43 -1.57
CA ALA A 88 41.67 -30.82 -1.23
C ALA A 88 41.55 -32.33 -0.94
N ASN A 89 42.12 -33.19 -1.79
CA ASN A 89 42.00 -34.65 -1.63
C ASN A 89 42.65 -35.17 -0.34
N PRO A 90 43.93 -34.85 -0.03
CA PRO A 90 44.53 -35.26 1.24
C PRO A 90 43.88 -34.58 2.45
N PHE A 91 43.37 -33.35 2.29
CA PHE A 91 42.67 -32.68 3.39
C PHE A 91 41.37 -33.41 3.71
N LEU A 92 40.61 -33.81 2.68
CA LEU A 92 39.42 -34.63 2.82
C LEU A 92 39.73 -35.97 3.51
N ASP A 93 40.82 -36.66 3.12
CA ASP A 93 41.25 -37.88 3.81
C ASP A 93 41.48 -37.63 5.30
N SER A 94 42.17 -36.53 5.66
CA SER A 94 42.42 -36.17 7.06
C SER A 94 41.14 -35.88 7.86
N LEU A 95 40.11 -35.33 7.20
CA LEU A 95 38.81 -35.06 7.82
C LEU A 95 38.02 -36.36 8.04
N LEU A 96 38.06 -37.28 7.08
CA LEU A 96 37.38 -38.58 7.16
C LEU A 96 38.01 -39.52 8.21
N THR A 97 39.32 -39.42 8.45
CA THR A 97 40.05 -40.29 9.40
C THR A 97 40.23 -39.72 10.82
N GLY A 98 39.82 -38.46 11.06
CA GLY A 98 40.10 -37.75 12.32
C GLY A 98 39.40 -38.33 13.56
N PHE A 99 39.85 -37.92 14.77
CA PHE A 99 39.34 -38.39 16.07
C PHE A 99 37.83 -38.16 16.31
N CYS A 100 37.17 -37.32 15.51
CA CYS A 100 35.72 -37.18 15.48
C CYS A 100 35.28 -36.70 14.08
N PRO A 101 35.03 -37.62 13.13
CA PRO A 101 34.58 -37.24 11.78
C PRO A 101 33.21 -36.56 11.80
N GLU A 102 32.35 -36.92 12.76
CA GLU A 102 31.03 -36.29 12.95
C GLU A 102 31.11 -34.81 13.37
N CYS A 103 32.17 -34.43 14.10
CA CYS A 103 32.36 -33.06 14.59
C CYS A 103 32.84 -32.09 13.50
N ARG A 104 33.29 -32.59 12.34
CA ARG A 104 33.86 -31.81 11.22
C ARG A 104 33.07 -32.01 9.92
N ARG A 105 31.79 -32.35 10.06
CA ARG A 105 30.92 -32.75 8.94
C ARG A 105 30.73 -31.64 7.92
N SER A 106 30.67 -30.38 8.36
CA SER A 106 30.56 -29.21 7.49
C SER A 106 31.80 -29.08 6.60
N GLU A 107 33.00 -29.16 7.17
CA GLU A 107 34.26 -29.11 6.41
C GLU A 107 34.39 -30.26 5.41
N VAL A 108 33.88 -31.46 5.73
CA VAL A 108 33.85 -32.60 4.80
C VAL A 108 33.01 -32.26 3.56
N PHE A 109 31.76 -31.82 3.76
CA PHE A 109 30.86 -31.52 2.64
C PHE A 109 31.31 -30.30 1.83
N TYR A 110 31.86 -29.27 2.47
CA TYR A 110 32.39 -28.11 1.75
C TYR A 110 33.66 -28.47 0.96
N THR A 111 34.47 -29.41 1.44
CA THR A 111 35.63 -29.91 0.65
C THR A 111 35.17 -30.69 -0.58
N PHE A 112 34.10 -31.50 -0.47
CA PHE A 112 33.48 -32.14 -1.63
C PHE A 112 32.93 -31.14 -2.63
N GLU A 113 32.26 -30.08 -2.17
CA GLU A 113 31.78 -29.00 -3.03
C GLU A 113 32.91 -28.41 -3.89
N ILE A 114 34.04 -28.05 -3.27
CA ILE A 114 35.22 -27.52 -3.98
C ILE A 114 35.71 -28.51 -5.04
N LEU A 115 35.79 -29.80 -4.71
CA LEU A 115 36.20 -30.83 -5.67
C LEU A 115 35.22 -30.91 -6.86
N PHE A 116 33.92 -30.86 -6.60
CA PHE A 116 32.90 -30.89 -7.66
C PHE A 116 32.94 -29.65 -8.55
N GLU A 117 33.19 -28.46 -8.00
CA GLU A 117 33.37 -27.24 -8.80
C GLU A 117 34.59 -27.30 -9.71
N LEU A 118 35.63 -28.05 -9.29
CA LEU A 118 36.82 -28.34 -10.09
C LEU A 118 36.62 -29.51 -11.06
N ASN A 119 35.40 -30.04 -11.19
CA ASN A 119 35.06 -31.24 -11.97
C ASN A 119 35.80 -32.52 -11.53
N ASP A 120 36.25 -32.60 -10.27
CA ASP A 120 36.79 -33.82 -9.68
C ASP A 120 35.66 -34.63 -8.99
N PHE A 121 35.20 -35.67 -9.69
CA PHE A 121 34.16 -36.58 -9.20
C PHE A 121 34.71 -37.94 -8.73
N THR A 122 36.03 -38.07 -8.55
CA THR A 122 36.69 -39.36 -8.23
C THR A 122 36.15 -40.01 -6.95
N ARG A 123 35.66 -39.20 -6.00
CA ARG A 123 35.11 -39.63 -4.70
C ARG A 123 33.60 -39.45 -4.57
N ILE A 124 32.88 -39.39 -5.68
CA ILE A 124 31.43 -39.15 -5.68
C ILE A 124 30.63 -40.20 -4.88
N ASN A 125 31.05 -41.47 -4.90
CA ASN A 125 30.39 -42.53 -4.13
C ASN A 125 30.57 -42.33 -2.62
N THR A 126 31.73 -41.83 -2.19
CA THR A 126 31.97 -41.50 -0.77
C THR A 126 31.03 -40.39 -0.31
N PHE A 127 30.84 -39.36 -1.14
CA PHE A 127 29.89 -38.28 -0.86
C PHE A 127 28.46 -38.80 -0.67
N PHE A 128 27.95 -39.61 -1.60
CA PHE A 128 26.59 -40.15 -1.48
C PHE A 128 26.42 -41.12 -0.31
N ASN A 129 27.41 -41.98 -0.02
CA ASN A 129 27.37 -42.85 1.15
C ASN A 129 27.30 -42.06 2.47
N LEU A 130 27.95 -40.88 2.52
CA LEU A 130 27.84 -39.97 3.66
C LEU A 130 26.45 -39.35 3.77
N LEU A 131 25.82 -38.99 2.65
CA LEU A 131 24.42 -38.53 2.66
C LEU A 131 23.47 -39.60 3.19
N ASP A 132 23.64 -40.84 2.72
CA ASP A 132 22.78 -41.96 3.12
C ASP A 132 22.91 -42.33 4.61
N SER A 133 24.08 -42.06 5.20
CA SER A 133 24.37 -42.34 6.62
C SER A 133 24.12 -41.13 7.54
N THR A 134 23.70 -39.99 7.00
CA THR A 134 23.52 -38.75 7.75
C THR A 134 22.05 -38.33 7.81
N GLU A 135 21.51 -38.09 9.01
CA GLU A 135 20.12 -37.64 9.17
C GLU A 135 19.87 -36.20 8.68
N ASP A 136 20.83 -35.29 8.92
CA ASP A 136 20.79 -33.90 8.44
C ASP A 136 22.10 -33.55 7.71
N TYR A 137 21.99 -33.41 6.39
CA TYR A 137 23.10 -33.11 5.50
C TYR A 137 22.97 -31.73 4.85
N ARG A 138 22.43 -30.74 5.58
CA ARG A 138 22.32 -29.36 5.10
C ARG A 138 23.60 -28.82 4.45
N ASP A 139 24.76 -29.09 5.03
CA ASP A 139 26.05 -28.61 4.52
C ASP A 139 26.41 -29.20 3.14
N ALA A 140 25.76 -30.29 2.73
CA ALA A 140 25.96 -30.90 1.43
C ALA A 140 25.14 -30.26 0.29
N TYR A 141 24.19 -29.37 0.59
CA TYR A 141 23.30 -28.82 -0.43
C TYR A 141 24.04 -28.03 -1.50
N ALA A 142 25.12 -27.34 -1.14
CA ALA A 142 25.94 -26.62 -2.10
C ALA A 142 26.63 -27.57 -3.09
N GLY A 143 27.23 -28.66 -2.58
CA GLY A 143 27.74 -29.74 -3.42
C GLY A 143 26.66 -30.39 -4.31
N LEU A 144 25.46 -30.62 -3.77
CA LEU A 144 24.32 -31.12 -4.57
C LEU A 144 23.89 -30.14 -5.68
N MET A 145 23.94 -28.83 -5.45
CA MET A 145 23.67 -27.83 -6.49
C MET A 145 24.71 -27.88 -7.62
N VAL A 146 26.00 -28.05 -7.28
CA VAL A 146 27.05 -28.22 -8.29
C VAL A 146 26.80 -29.48 -9.11
N LEU A 147 26.48 -30.59 -8.46
CA LEU A 147 26.14 -31.86 -9.13
C LEU A 147 24.88 -31.74 -10.00
N ALA A 148 23.90 -30.93 -9.60
CA ALA A 148 22.69 -30.67 -10.40
C ALA A 148 23.00 -29.98 -11.75
N GLY A 149 24.13 -29.25 -11.83
CA GLY A 149 24.64 -28.66 -13.08
C GLY A 149 25.29 -29.67 -14.04
N THR A 150 25.54 -30.90 -13.59
CA THR A 150 26.18 -31.95 -14.39
C THR A 150 25.15 -32.89 -15.00
N SER A 151 25.31 -33.30 -16.27
CA SER A 151 24.37 -34.24 -16.91
C SER A 151 24.30 -35.59 -16.21
N THR A 152 25.42 -36.07 -15.68
CA THR A 152 25.55 -37.40 -15.07
C THR A 152 24.87 -37.51 -13.70
N TYR A 153 24.99 -36.48 -12.84
CA TYR A 153 24.53 -36.55 -11.45
C TYR A 153 23.26 -35.74 -11.18
N LYS A 154 22.72 -35.05 -12.19
CA LYS A 154 21.56 -34.16 -12.06
C LYS A 154 20.36 -34.79 -11.33
N GLU A 155 19.91 -35.94 -11.82
CA GLU A 155 18.70 -36.58 -11.26
C GLU A 155 18.94 -37.14 -9.87
N ARG A 156 20.15 -37.66 -9.60
CA ARG A 156 20.50 -38.11 -8.25
C ARG A 156 20.53 -36.94 -7.27
N ALA A 157 21.14 -35.81 -7.65
CA ALA A 157 21.16 -34.61 -6.82
C ALA A 157 19.74 -34.06 -6.57
N ARG A 158 18.87 -34.13 -7.59
CA ARG A 158 17.45 -33.78 -7.48
C ARG A 158 16.75 -34.60 -6.40
N GLU A 159 16.92 -35.92 -6.40
CA GLU A 159 16.28 -36.82 -5.45
C GLU A 159 16.66 -36.50 -4.00
N TYR A 160 17.95 -36.27 -3.71
CA TYR A 160 18.39 -35.88 -2.37
C TYR A 160 17.82 -34.53 -1.94
N LEU A 161 17.82 -33.52 -2.82
CA LEU A 161 17.24 -32.22 -2.48
C LEU A 161 15.71 -32.31 -2.25
N LEU A 162 14.99 -33.10 -3.04
CA LEU A 162 13.56 -33.36 -2.80
C LEU A 162 13.34 -34.12 -1.50
N GLN A 163 14.14 -35.13 -1.21
CA GLN A 163 14.07 -35.88 0.05
C GLN A 163 14.29 -34.93 1.22
N ALA A 164 15.32 -34.10 1.18
CA ALA A 164 15.62 -33.10 2.21
C ALA A 164 14.49 -32.08 2.39
N MET A 165 13.84 -31.63 1.31
CA MET A 165 12.70 -30.72 1.38
C MET A 165 11.46 -31.33 2.06
N PHE A 166 11.26 -32.65 1.95
CA PHE A 166 10.04 -33.33 2.36
C PHE A 166 10.24 -34.40 3.44
N SER A 167 11.42 -34.47 4.06
CA SER A 167 11.73 -35.42 5.11
C SER A 167 10.90 -35.17 6.37
N SER A 168 10.70 -36.23 7.15
CA SER A 168 9.89 -36.22 8.39
C SER A 168 10.68 -35.84 9.65
N ASN A 169 12.01 -35.70 9.57
CA ASN A 169 12.83 -35.22 10.68
C ASN A 169 12.67 -33.69 10.74
N ASP A 170 12.06 -33.18 11.81
CA ASP A 170 11.49 -31.83 11.96
C ASP A 170 12.50 -30.64 11.95
N ASN A 171 13.69 -30.76 11.34
CA ASN A 171 14.58 -29.61 11.18
C ASN A 171 14.13 -28.69 10.04
N ASN A 172 13.19 -27.79 10.36
CA ASN A 172 12.60 -26.89 9.38
C ASN A 172 13.58 -25.94 8.68
N ASN A 173 14.66 -25.53 9.35
CA ASN A 173 15.67 -24.66 8.73
C ASN A 173 16.33 -25.39 7.56
N SER A 174 16.72 -26.66 7.76
CA SER A 174 17.32 -27.50 6.72
C SER A 174 16.36 -27.70 5.53
N ARG A 175 15.05 -27.79 5.76
CA ARG A 175 14.05 -27.87 4.67
C ARG A 175 13.95 -26.58 3.84
N GLY A 176 14.00 -25.41 4.50
CA GLY A 176 14.01 -24.11 3.81
C GLY A 176 15.26 -23.92 2.96
N TYR A 177 16.44 -24.31 3.47
CA TYR A 177 17.68 -24.32 2.69
C TYR A 177 17.65 -25.31 1.52
N ALA A 178 17.04 -26.48 1.70
CA ALA A 178 16.87 -27.45 0.62
C ALA A 178 15.97 -26.88 -0.49
N PHE A 179 14.87 -26.20 -0.15
CA PHE A 179 14.01 -25.51 -1.11
C PHE A 179 14.78 -24.45 -1.91
N SER A 180 15.52 -23.57 -1.21
CA SER A 180 16.31 -22.52 -1.88
C SER A 180 17.39 -23.10 -2.79
N SER A 181 18.02 -24.20 -2.37
CA SER A 181 19.04 -24.90 -3.16
C SER A 181 18.43 -25.58 -4.38
N TYR A 182 17.27 -26.23 -4.23
CA TYR A 182 16.52 -26.83 -5.34
C TYR A 182 16.07 -25.77 -6.34
N GLU A 183 15.51 -24.65 -5.86
CA GLU A 183 15.09 -23.52 -6.70
C GLU A 183 16.27 -22.96 -7.52
N LYS A 184 17.44 -22.79 -6.88
CA LYS A 184 18.65 -22.31 -7.56
C LYS A 184 19.21 -23.31 -8.57
N ALA A 185 19.15 -24.60 -8.27
CA ALA A 185 19.68 -25.66 -9.14
C ALA A 185 18.79 -25.96 -10.35
N PHE A 186 17.46 -25.96 -10.18
CA PHE A 186 16.52 -26.49 -11.17
C PHE A 186 15.58 -25.42 -11.76
N GLY A 187 15.49 -24.25 -11.15
CA GLY A 187 14.69 -23.13 -11.63
C GLY A 187 13.21 -23.18 -11.23
N ALA A 188 12.50 -22.12 -11.63
CA ALA A 188 11.10 -21.86 -11.30
C ALA A 188 10.13 -22.96 -11.80
N ASP A 189 10.32 -23.43 -13.03
CA ASP A 189 9.41 -24.40 -13.66
C ASP A 189 9.38 -25.72 -12.89
N GLU A 190 10.53 -26.16 -12.39
CA GLU A 190 10.65 -27.39 -11.60
C GLU A 190 10.03 -27.24 -10.21
N ILE A 191 10.14 -26.06 -9.61
CA ILE A 191 9.42 -25.74 -8.37
C ILE A 191 7.90 -25.77 -8.59
N MET A 192 7.41 -25.21 -9.70
CA MET A 192 5.99 -25.22 -10.03
C MET A 192 5.44 -26.64 -10.22
N LYS A 193 6.23 -27.60 -10.71
CA LYS A 193 5.80 -29.01 -10.83
C LYS A 193 5.52 -29.68 -9.48
N ILE A 194 6.13 -29.20 -8.40
CA ILE A 194 5.99 -29.79 -7.05
C ILE A 194 5.15 -28.92 -6.10
N HIS A 195 4.45 -27.89 -6.61
CA HIS A 195 3.71 -26.92 -5.79
C HIS A 195 2.67 -27.56 -4.85
N GLU A 196 1.90 -28.53 -5.34
CA GLU A 196 0.90 -29.21 -4.53
C GLU A 196 1.53 -29.93 -3.34
N ARG A 197 2.65 -30.63 -3.59
CA ARG A 197 3.42 -31.32 -2.55
C ARG A 197 3.98 -30.33 -1.52
N ILE A 198 4.39 -29.13 -1.97
CA ILE A 198 4.85 -28.04 -1.08
C ILE A 198 3.71 -27.61 -0.15
N ILE A 199 2.54 -27.28 -0.69
CA ILE A 199 1.39 -26.78 0.11
C ILE A 199 0.85 -27.87 1.06
N LYS A 200 0.74 -29.12 0.60
CA LYS A 200 0.19 -30.22 1.42
C LYS A 200 1.11 -30.64 2.57
N ASN A 201 2.41 -30.38 2.48
CA ASN A 201 3.38 -30.76 3.52
C ASN A 201 3.67 -29.67 4.56
N ILE A 202 2.90 -28.58 4.60
CA ILE A 202 2.96 -27.56 5.68
C ILE A 202 2.65 -28.22 7.02
N LYS A 203 3.67 -28.50 7.84
CA LYS A 203 3.51 -29.09 9.17
C LYS A 203 4.08 -28.22 10.31
N SER A 204 4.82 -27.14 10.02
CA SER A 204 5.57 -26.41 11.05
C SER A 204 5.74 -24.89 10.82
N ASN A 205 6.13 -24.19 11.90
CA ASN A 205 6.24 -22.74 12.06
C ASN A 205 7.34 -22.05 11.23
N ILE A 206 8.37 -22.77 10.80
CA ILE A 206 9.43 -22.27 9.91
C ILE A 206 9.15 -22.70 8.46
N LEU A 207 8.49 -23.85 8.26
CA LEU A 207 8.04 -24.32 6.96
C LEU A 207 7.09 -23.31 6.29
N SER A 208 6.29 -22.65 7.12
CA SER A 208 5.31 -21.68 6.69
C SER A 208 5.93 -20.41 6.08
N TYR A 209 7.15 -19.99 6.45
CA TYR A 209 7.76 -18.76 5.89
C TYR A 209 8.24 -18.94 4.44
N PHE A 210 8.90 -20.06 4.11
CA PHE A 210 9.28 -20.29 2.70
C PHE A 210 8.06 -20.62 1.85
N VAL A 211 7.05 -21.32 2.39
CA VAL A 211 5.80 -21.56 1.65
C VAL A 211 5.06 -20.24 1.41
N PHE A 212 5.06 -19.35 2.38
CA PHE A 212 4.55 -17.99 2.20
C PHE A 212 5.32 -17.24 1.12
N TYR A 213 6.66 -17.25 1.15
CA TYR A 213 7.49 -16.67 0.10
C TYR A 213 7.20 -17.29 -1.28
N TYR A 214 7.08 -18.61 -1.35
CA TYR A 214 6.73 -19.36 -2.55
C TYR A 214 5.37 -18.89 -3.10
N VAL A 215 4.34 -18.84 -2.26
CA VAL A 215 3.01 -18.37 -2.67
C VAL A 215 3.10 -16.95 -3.20
N LEU A 216 3.78 -16.03 -2.51
CA LEU A 216 3.91 -14.65 -2.96
C LEU A 216 4.65 -14.55 -4.30
N LYS A 217 5.73 -15.32 -4.48
CA LYS A 217 6.61 -15.27 -5.66
C LYS A 217 6.02 -15.93 -6.90
N TYR A 218 5.28 -17.03 -6.75
CA TYR A 218 4.90 -17.89 -7.87
C TYR A 218 3.40 -17.92 -8.12
N ASP A 219 3.00 -17.75 -9.38
CA ASP A 219 1.60 -17.85 -9.83
C ASP A 219 1.26 -19.29 -10.26
N ALA A 220 1.33 -20.22 -9.30
CA ALA A 220 1.03 -21.61 -9.57
C ALA A 220 -0.49 -21.83 -9.81
N PRO A 221 -0.85 -22.79 -10.70
CA PRO A 221 -2.24 -23.17 -10.90
C PRO A 221 -2.84 -23.68 -9.60
N ASP A 222 -4.14 -23.44 -9.39
CA ASP A 222 -4.91 -23.95 -8.23
C ASP A 222 -4.34 -23.56 -6.85
N MET A 223 -3.41 -22.60 -6.79
CA MET A 223 -2.77 -22.21 -5.54
C MET A 223 -3.80 -21.71 -4.51
N LEU A 224 -4.76 -20.89 -4.94
CA LEU A 224 -5.80 -20.39 -4.06
C LEU A 224 -6.69 -21.52 -3.51
N SER A 225 -7.09 -22.47 -4.35
CA SER A 225 -7.92 -23.61 -3.90
C SER A 225 -7.16 -24.50 -2.92
N LEU A 226 -5.89 -24.80 -3.19
CA LEU A 226 -5.02 -25.55 -2.28
C LEU A 226 -4.84 -24.85 -0.93
N LEU A 227 -4.66 -23.52 -0.93
CA LEU A 227 -4.57 -22.74 0.31
C LEU A 227 -5.88 -22.78 1.11
N LYS A 228 -7.04 -22.68 0.44
CA LYS A 228 -8.35 -22.78 1.10
C LYS A 228 -8.61 -24.18 1.68
N GLU A 229 -8.32 -25.24 0.91
CA GLU A 229 -8.40 -26.63 1.38
C GLU A 229 -7.54 -26.82 2.62
N ARG A 230 -6.30 -26.34 2.58
CA ARG A 230 -5.36 -26.46 3.69
C ARG A 230 -5.84 -25.69 4.92
N LEU A 231 -6.34 -24.46 4.76
CA LEU A 231 -6.86 -23.64 5.86
C LEU A 231 -8.01 -24.32 6.62
N ALA A 232 -8.82 -25.12 5.91
CA ALA A 232 -9.96 -25.83 6.49
C ALA A 232 -9.57 -27.05 7.32
N VAL A 233 -8.45 -27.72 7.01
CA VAL A 233 -8.02 -28.96 7.67
C VAL A 233 -6.89 -28.78 8.68
N ASP A 234 -6.13 -27.67 8.61
CA ASP A 234 -4.96 -27.45 9.46
C ASP A 234 -5.39 -27.05 10.89
N THR A 235 -4.76 -27.66 11.90
CA THR A 235 -5.02 -27.39 13.32
C THR A 235 -4.04 -26.38 13.92
N SER A 236 -2.94 -26.06 13.23
CA SER A 236 -1.92 -25.14 13.72
C SER A 236 -2.33 -23.68 13.47
N VAL A 237 -2.52 -22.91 14.54
CA VAL A 237 -2.85 -21.47 14.48
C VAL A 237 -1.84 -20.71 13.62
N THR A 238 -0.54 -20.99 13.75
CA THR A 238 0.53 -20.33 12.98
C THR A 238 0.45 -20.65 11.49
N CYS A 239 0.15 -21.89 11.11
CA CYS A 239 -0.01 -22.27 9.71
C CYS A 239 -1.25 -21.60 9.10
N ARG A 240 -2.38 -21.63 9.81
CA ARG A 240 -3.62 -20.97 9.40
C ARG A 240 -3.43 -19.45 9.25
N TYR A 241 -2.71 -18.82 10.16
CA TYR A 241 -2.35 -17.40 10.09
C TYR A 241 -1.56 -17.09 8.81
N ILE A 242 -0.52 -17.87 8.52
CA ILE A 242 0.34 -17.63 7.36
C ILE A 242 -0.39 -17.87 6.03
N ILE A 243 -1.21 -18.92 5.96
CA ILE A 243 -2.08 -19.18 4.80
C ILE A 243 -3.05 -18.01 4.59
N SER A 244 -3.70 -17.54 5.67
CA SER A 244 -4.62 -16.40 5.60
C SER A 244 -3.90 -15.15 5.09
N ARG A 245 -2.69 -14.87 5.60
CA ARG A 245 -1.86 -13.75 5.14
C ARG A 245 -1.46 -13.88 3.67
N ALA A 246 -1.16 -15.08 3.20
CA ALA A 246 -0.82 -15.31 1.79
C ALA A 246 -2.02 -15.03 0.88
N ILE A 247 -3.21 -15.50 1.28
CA ILE A 247 -4.48 -15.23 0.57
C ILE A 247 -4.76 -13.72 0.52
N ILE A 248 -4.58 -13.03 1.64
CA ILE A 248 -4.79 -11.58 1.73
C ILE A 248 -3.86 -10.81 0.79
N LEU A 249 -2.57 -11.12 0.78
CA LEU A 249 -1.58 -10.32 0.04
C LEU A 249 -1.59 -10.60 -1.46
N LYS A 250 -1.85 -11.85 -1.85
CA LYS A 250 -1.77 -12.27 -3.25
C LYS A 250 -3.13 -12.35 -3.94
N TYR A 251 -4.15 -12.80 -3.21
CA TYR A 251 -5.48 -13.06 -3.75
C TYR A 251 -6.52 -12.11 -3.14
N HIS A 252 -6.12 -10.85 -2.90
CA HIS A 252 -6.99 -9.87 -2.27
C HIS A 252 -8.23 -9.57 -3.11
N ASN A 253 -9.41 -9.89 -2.59
CA ASN A 253 -10.71 -9.49 -3.16
C ASN A 253 -11.83 -9.70 -2.12
N PRO A 254 -13.02 -9.11 -2.33
CA PRO A 254 -14.15 -9.24 -1.42
C PRO A 254 -14.52 -10.69 -1.05
N VAL A 255 -14.63 -11.59 -2.02
CA VAL A 255 -15.03 -13.00 -1.77
C VAL A 255 -14.01 -13.74 -0.92
N ASN A 256 -12.73 -13.53 -1.16
CA ASN A 256 -11.67 -14.17 -0.38
C ASN A 256 -11.58 -13.61 1.03
N ILE A 257 -11.81 -12.31 1.23
CA ILE A 257 -11.89 -11.72 2.57
C ILE A 257 -13.11 -12.23 3.33
N ASP A 258 -14.28 -12.33 2.69
CA ASP A 258 -15.47 -12.91 3.30
C ASP A 258 -15.23 -14.38 3.72
N PHE A 259 -14.65 -15.18 2.82
CA PHE A 259 -14.26 -16.56 3.12
C PHE A 259 -13.34 -16.66 4.36
N LEU A 260 -12.31 -15.80 4.46
CA LEU A 260 -11.41 -15.80 5.61
C LEU A 260 -12.15 -15.40 6.89
N LYS A 261 -13.03 -14.39 6.84
CA LYS A 261 -13.85 -13.99 8.00
C LYS A 261 -14.73 -15.15 8.49
N GLN A 262 -15.41 -15.83 7.58
CA GLN A 262 -16.24 -16.99 7.94
C GLN A 262 -15.42 -18.14 8.52
N THR A 263 -14.22 -18.40 7.97
CA THR A 263 -13.36 -19.52 8.38
C THR A 263 -12.63 -19.27 9.71
N THR A 264 -12.33 -18.01 10.02
CA THR A 264 -11.60 -17.61 11.24
C THR A 264 -12.51 -17.31 12.43
N ASN A 265 -13.81 -17.04 12.21
CA ASN A 265 -14.75 -16.71 13.28
C ASN A 265 -14.84 -17.72 14.42
N ASN A 266 -14.58 -19.01 14.14
CA ASN A 266 -14.63 -20.09 15.11
C ASN A 266 -13.32 -20.29 15.90
N ASP A 267 -12.26 -19.54 15.60
CA ASP A 267 -10.96 -19.57 16.30
C ASP A 267 -10.65 -18.17 16.88
N PRO A 268 -10.87 -17.95 18.20
CA PRO A 268 -10.72 -16.63 18.82
C PRO A 268 -9.32 -16.02 18.70
N LEU A 269 -8.27 -16.85 18.68
CA LEU A 269 -6.89 -16.36 18.57
C LEU A 269 -6.62 -15.87 17.14
N LEU A 270 -6.98 -16.69 16.15
CA LEU A 270 -6.83 -16.34 14.75
C LEU A 270 -7.71 -15.15 14.36
N LYS A 271 -8.94 -15.09 14.91
CA LYS A 271 -9.85 -13.96 14.75
C LYS A 271 -9.23 -12.66 15.28
N LYS A 272 -8.65 -12.66 16.49
CA LYS A 272 -8.02 -11.47 17.07
C LYS A 272 -6.82 -11.00 16.23
N GLU A 273 -5.97 -11.91 15.75
CA GLU A 273 -4.84 -11.56 14.88
C GLU A 273 -5.31 -11.00 13.53
N PHE A 274 -6.33 -11.62 12.93
CA PHE A 274 -6.92 -11.18 11.68
C PHE A 274 -7.60 -9.81 11.81
N GLU A 275 -8.39 -9.61 12.87
CA GLU A 275 -9.03 -8.33 13.18
C GLU A 275 -7.99 -7.24 13.45
N SER A 276 -6.92 -7.53 14.19
CA SER A 276 -5.84 -6.55 14.43
C SER A 276 -5.21 -6.08 13.11
N TRP A 277 -4.88 -7.00 12.22
CA TRP A 277 -4.37 -6.67 10.88
C TRP A 277 -5.38 -5.87 10.05
N PHE A 278 -6.67 -6.21 10.14
CA PHE A 278 -7.73 -5.56 9.35
C PHE A 278 -8.15 -4.18 9.89
N GLN A 279 -7.92 -3.92 11.19
CA GLN A 279 -8.17 -2.63 11.85
C GLN A 279 -7.03 -1.63 11.63
N GLU A 280 -5.81 -2.09 11.34
CA GLU A 280 -4.66 -1.23 11.07
C GLU A 280 -4.74 -0.45 9.74
N GLN A 281 -5.77 -0.69 8.91
CA GLN A 281 -6.20 0.16 7.78
C GLN A 281 -5.04 0.81 7.00
N GLU A 282 -4.12 0.00 6.49
CA GLU A 282 -3.28 0.44 5.38
C GLU A 282 -3.92 -0.03 4.06
N PRO A 283 -4.08 0.88 3.08
CA PRO A 283 -4.39 0.49 1.72
C PRO A 283 -3.38 -0.60 1.29
N ILE A 284 -3.85 -1.76 0.83
CA ILE A 284 -2.95 -2.82 0.36
C ILE A 284 -2.03 -2.26 -0.71
N VAL A 285 -0.72 -2.34 -0.48
CA VAL A 285 0.26 -1.88 -1.45
C VAL A 285 0.06 -2.64 -2.76
N ILE A 286 -0.59 -1.99 -3.72
CA ILE A 286 -0.78 -2.54 -5.06
C ILE A 286 0.50 -2.34 -5.85
N ASN A 287 0.86 -3.34 -6.66
CA ASN A 287 1.96 -3.22 -7.61
C ASN A 287 1.81 -1.94 -8.45
N LYS A 288 2.85 -1.11 -8.45
CA LYS A 288 2.88 0.17 -9.17
C LYS A 288 2.79 0.01 -10.69
N ASP A 289 3.14 -1.16 -11.21
CA ASP A 289 3.14 -1.46 -12.65
C ASP A 289 1.73 -1.74 -13.22
N ILE A 290 0.73 -2.01 -12.36
CA ILE A 290 -0.65 -2.22 -12.80
C ILE A 290 -1.22 -0.88 -13.28
N ASN A 291 -1.74 -0.83 -14.51
CA ASN A 291 -2.26 0.40 -15.10
C ASN A 291 -3.72 0.71 -14.67
N ALA A 292 -4.20 1.92 -14.97
CA ALA A 292 -5.53 2.37 -14.57
C ALA A 292 -6.69 1.53 -15.15
N ILE A 293 -6.53 0.96 -16.36
CA ILE A 293 -7.54 0.10 -16.99
C ILE A 293 -7.67 -1.21 -16.20
N GLN A 294 -6.56 -1.87 -15.92
CA GLN A 294 -6.53 -3.13 -15.16
C GLN A 294 -7.10 -2.96 -13.74
N LEU A 295 -6.82 -1.84 -13.09
CA LEU A 295 -7.39 -1.51 -11.79
C LEU A 295 -8.90 -1.23 -11.88
N THR A 296 -9.37 -0.59 -12.95
CA THR A 296 -10.79 -0.35 -13.17
C THR A 296 -11.54 -1.67 -13.41
N ASP A 297 -10.96 -2.59 -14.18
CA ASP A 297 -11.53 -3.94 -14.37
C ASP A 297 -11.59 -4.72 -13.04
N SER A 298 -10.55 -4.60 -12.21
CA SER A 298 -10.53 -5.19 -10.86
C SER A 298 -11.61 -4.60 -9.97
N LEU A 299 -11.83 -3.27 -10.00
CA LEU A 299 -12.89 -2.60 -9.25
C LEU A 299 -14.29 -3.03 -9.73
N ILE A 300 -14.50 -3.27 -11.02
CA ILE A 300 -15.76 -3.82 -11.56
C ILE A 300 -16.01 -5.22 -11.00
N ILE A 301 -14.98 -6.06 -10.93
CA ILE A 301 -15.08 -7.40 -10.32
C ILE A 301 -15.43 -7.26 -8.83
N TYR A 302 -14.73 -6.39 -8.09
CA TYR A 302 -14.98 -6.18 -6.67
C TYR A 302 -16.36 -5.63 -6.39
N HIS A 303 -16.86 -4.70 -7.21
CA HIS A 303 -18.24 -4.21 -7.16
C HIS A 303 -19.21 -5.38 -7.24
N THR A 304 -19.07 -6.23 -8.26
CA THR A 304 -19.95 -7.38 -8.49
C THR A 304 -19.93 -8.34 -7.30
N GLN A 305 -18.73 -8.61 -6.77
CA GLN A 305 -18.54 -9.45 -5.60
C GLN A 305 -19.18 -8.84 -4.34
N CYS A 306 -18.93 -7.56 -4.04
CA CYS A 306 -19.56 -6.85 -2.93
C CYS A 306 -21.09 -6.90 -3.03
N LYS A 307 -21.66 -6.79 -4.24
CA LYS A 307 -23.10 -6.94 -4.43
C LYS A 307 -23.59 -8.34 -4.09
N SER A 308 -22.87 -9.37 -4.55
CA SER A 308 -23.22 -10.78 -4.26
C SER A 308 -23.14 -11.14 -2.78
N LEU A 309 -22.26 -10.46 -2.04
CA LEU A 309 -22.06 -10.64 -0.59
C LEU A 309 -23.03 -9.79 0.26
N ASN A 310 -23.98 -9.07 -0.36
CA ASN A 310 -24.84 -8.09 0.31
C ASN A 310 -24.08 -6.98 1.04
N TRP A 311 -22.87 -6.62 0.57
CA TRP A 311 -22.08 -5.51 1.10
C TRP A 311 -22.39 -4.16 0.43
N LEU A 312 -23.19 -4.20 -0.63
CA LEU A 312 -23.67 -3.06 -1.39
C LEU A 312 -25.20 -3.09 -1.45
N GLY A 313 -25.80 -1.90 -1.39
CA GLY A 313 -27.24 -1.64 -1.45
C GLY A 313 -27.95 -2.23 -2.67
N ASP A 314 -29.22 -1.86 -2.86
CA ASP A 314 -30.12 -2.48 -3.84
C ASP A 314 -29.61 -2.48 -5.30
N ALA A 315 -30.32 -3.20 -6.18
CA ALA A 315 -29.92 -3.37 -7.58
C ALA A 315 -29.90 -2.05 -8.38
N ILE A 316 -30.73 -1.07 -8.01
CA ILE A 316 -30.78 0.23 -8.68
C ILE A 316 -29.52 1.02 -8.34
N PHE A 317 -29.18 1.09 -7.05
CA PHE A 317 -27.97 1.74 -6.57
C PHE A 317 -26.71 1.11 -7.18
N SER A 318 -26.63 -0.23 -7.16
CA SER A 318 -25.54 -0.97 -7.79
C SER A 318 -25.42 -0.68 -9.29
N SER A 319 -26.55 -0.57 -10.01
CA SER A 319 -26.52 -0.27 -11.46
C SER A 319 -26.00 1.14 -11.75
N GLN A 320 -26.36 2.13 -10.94
CA GLN A 320 -25.85 3.51 -11.07
C GLN A 320 -24.32 3.55 -10.95
N LEU A 321 -23.79 2.88 -9.93
CA LEU A 321 -22.35 2.77 -9.69
C LEU A 321 -21.64 2.00 -10.82
N GLN A 322 -22.24 0.91 -11.32
CA GLN A 322 -21.67 0.12 -12.41
C GLN A 322 -21.58 0.92 -13.71
N THR A 323 -22.57 1.78 -13.99
CA THR A 323 -22.52 2.69 -15.14
C THR A 323 -21.29 3.60 -15.07
N LEU A 324 -21.00 4.19 -13.92
CA LEU A 324 -19.83 5.05 -13.74
C LEU A 324 -18.50 4.30 -13.96
N LEU A 325 -18.39 3.06 -13.48
CA LEU A 325 -17.20 2.24 -13.72
C LEU A 325 -17.04 1.89 -15.21
N ASN A 326 -18.15 1.56 -15.89
CA ASN A 326 -18.13 1.27 -17.32
C ASN A 326 -17.79 2.50 -18.17
N GLU A 327 -18.28 3.68 -17.77
CA GLU A 327 -17.89 4.96 -18.37
C GLU A 327 -16.40 5.24 -18.17
N ALA A 328 -15.89 5.07 -16.95
CA ALA A 328 -14.47 5.24 -16.65
C ALA A 328 -13.62 4.32 -17.55
N ARG A 329 -13.96 3.03 -17.63
CA ARG A 329 -13.29 2.07 -18.50
C ARG A 329 -13.33 2.49 -19.97
N THR A 330 -14.49 2.92 -20.47
CA THR A 330 -14.66 3.36 -21.87
C THR A 330 -13.78 4.57 -22.17
N LYS A 331 -13.75 5.56 -21.26
CA LYS A 331 -12.92 6.76 -21.39
C LYS A 331 -11.43 6.45 -21.32
N LEU A 332 -11.00 5.52 -20.46
CA LEU A 332 -9.61 5.07 -20.43
C LEU A 332 -9.20 4.42 -21.75
N ASN A 333 -10.06 3.55 -22.30
CA ASN A 333 -9.81 2.89 -23.58
C ASN A 333 -9.78 3.85 -24.77
N SER A 334 -10.48 4.99 -24.69
CA SER A 334 -10.43 6.04 -25.73
C SER A 334 -9.35 7.10 -25.50
N GLY A 335 -8.55 6.99 -24.42
CA GLY A 335 -7.49 7.95 -24.08
C GLY A 335 -7.95 9.20 -23.34
N ASP A 336 -9.22 9.27 -22.92
CA ASP A 336 -9.76 10.35 -22.07
C ASP A 336 -9.51 10.08 -20.57
N SER A 337 -8.24 10.17 -20.16
CA SER A 337 -7.83 9.96 -18.76
C SER A 337 -8.45 10.98 -17.80
N LEU A 338 -8.79 12.18 -18.28
CA LEU A 338 -9.37 13.23 -17.45
C LEU A 338 -10.85 12.95 -17.15
N GLY A 339 -11.61 12.60 -18.19
CA GLY A 339 -13.00 12.19 -18.02
C GLY A 339 -13.12 10.88 -17.22
N ALA A 340 -12.15 9.97 -17.34
CA ALA A 340 -12.07 8.77 -16.51
C ALA A 340 -11.87 9.12 -15.03
N ALA A 341 -10.96 10.05 -14.71
CA ALA A 341 -10.73 10.50 -13.34
C ALA A 341 -12.00 11.10 -12.71
N ILE A 342 -12.80 11.83 -13.49
CA ILE A 342 -14.10 12.37 -13.05
C ILE A 342 -15.08 11.23 -12.73
N SER A 343 -15.24 10.26 -13.62
CA SER A 343 -16.14 9.11 -13.38
C SER A 343 -15.73 8.30 -12.14
N VAL A 344 -14.42 8.10 -11.92
CA VAL A 344 -13.91 7.41 -10.72
C VAL A 344 -14.14 8.22 -9.44
N LYS A 345 -13.93 9.55 -9.47
CA LYS A 345 -14.26 10.41 -8.33
C LYS A 345 -15.76 10.45 -8.03
N GLN A 346 -16.61 10.48 -9.07
CA GLN A 346 -18.07 10.38 -8.93
C GLN A 346 -18.46 9.10 -8.23
N TYR A 347 -17.91 7.97 -8.66
CA TYR A 347 -18.12 6.68 -8.02
C TYR A 347 -17.73 6.73 -6.53
N GLN A 348 -16.54 7.25 -6.20
CA GLN A 348 -16.09 7.38 -4.82
C GLN A 348 -16.98 8.25 -3.94
N ALA A 349 -17.43 9.41 -4.44
CA ALA A 349 -18.28 10.31 -3.67
C ALA A 349 -19.64 9.66 -3.37
N ILE A 350 -20.24 8.97 -4.35
CA ILE A 350 -21.51 8.27 -4.15
C ILE A 350 -21.36 7.15 -3.10
N ILE A 351 -20.27 6.37 -3.16
CA ILE A 351 -19.96 5.36 -2.13
C ILE A 351 -19.78 6.00 -0.75
N ASN A 352 -19.08 7.12 -0.67
CA ASN A 352 -18.81 7.81 0.60
C ASN A 352 -20.08 8.34 1.25
N THR A 353 -20.95 8.99 0.46
CA THR A 353 -22.24 9.47 0.92
C THR A 353 -23.13 8.29 1.36
N ALA A 354 -23.23 7.24 0.55
CA ALA A 354 -24.01 6.06 0.91
C ALA A 354 -23.52 5.38 2.20
N TYR A 355 -22.21 5.33 2.42
CA TYR A 355 -21.63 4.81 3.66
C TYR A 355 -21.96 5.69 4.87
N ALA A 356 -21.83 7.02 4.74
CA ALA A 356 -22.19 7.97 5.80
C ALA A 356 -23.69 7.90 6.16
N ASP A 357 -24.54 7.66 5.16
CA ASP A 357 -26.00 7.57 5.30
C ASP A 357 -26.48 6.14 5.64
N SER A 358 -25.57 5.19 5.85
CA SER A 358 -25.89 3.79 6.15
C SER A 358 -26.39 3.63 7.59
N LEU A 359 -27.63 4.06 7.83
CA LEU A 359 -28.41 3.73 9.02
C LEU A 359 -29.26 2.48 8.76
N ASN A 360 -29.57 1.72 9.82
CA ASN A 360 -30.42 0.52 9.74
C ASN A 360 -31.72 0.87 8.99
N ASN A 361 -31.94 0.25 7.82
CA ASN A 361 -33.08 0.36 6.88
C ASN A 361 -32.89 1.20 5.60
N ASN A 362 -31.71 1.78 5.34
CA ASN A 362 -31.46 2.42 4.03
C ASN A 362 -31.22 1.36 2.94
N THR A 363 -31.90 1.45 1.79
CA THR A 363 -31.67 0.53 0.65
C THR A 363 -30.42 0.89 -0.16
N LYS A 364 -29.94 2.15 -0.07
CA LYS A 364 -28.70 2.66 -0.66
C LYS A 364 -27.56 2.66 0.36
N PHE A 365 -27.23 1.48 0.87
CA PHE A 365 -26.20 1.31 1.89
C PHE A 365 -24.88 0.79 1.30
N VAL A 366 -23.80 0.97 2.05
CA VAL A 366 -22.51 0.31 1.85
C VAL A 366 -22.06 -0.20 3.22
N THR A 367 -21.70 -1.49 3.34
CA THR A 367 -21.21 -2.01 4.63
C THR A 367 -19.78 -1.54 4.91
N ALA A 368 -19.32 -1.65 6.16
CA ALA A 368 -17.92 -1.35 6.50
C ALA A 368 -16.92 -2.20 5.70
N ASP A 369 -17.23 -3.46 5.42
CA ASP A 369 -16.40 -4.32 4.57
C ASP A 369 -16.44 -3.88 3.11
N GLY A 370 -17.63 -3.61 2.57
CA GLY A 370 -17.80 -3.10 1.20
C GLY A 370 -17.07 -1.79 0.98
N TYR A 371 -17.15 -0.87 1.94
CA TYR A 371 -16.49 0.44 1.88
C TYR A 371 -14.98 0.32 1.68
N LYS A 372 -14.32 -0.66 2.34
CA LYS A 372 -12.87 -0.85 2.20
C LYS A 372 -12.43 -1.13 0.76
N PHE A 373 -13.24 -1.86 0.01
CA PHE A 373 -12.97 -2.14 -1.40
C PHE A 373 -13.49 -1.05 -2.32
N LEU A 374 -14.70 -0.57 -2.10
CA LEU A 374 -15.38 0.31 -3.04
C LEU A 374 -14.93 1.79 -2.90
N TYR A 375 -14.41 2.20 -1.74
CA TYR A 375 -13.92 3.57 -1.55
C TYR A 375 -12.41 3.68 -1.72
N TYR A 376 -11.62 2.86 -1.00
CA TYR A 376 -10.16 3.00 -1.03
C TYR A 376 -9.53 2.49 -2.31
N TYR A 377 -10.03 1.40 -2.90
CA TYR A 377 -9.44 0.84 -4.12
C TYR A 377 -9.44 1.82 -5.32
N PRO A 378 -10.50 2.61 -5.56
CA PRO A 378 -10.44 3.63 -6.61
C PRO A 378 -9.37 4.72 -6.41
N GLN A 379 -8.78 4.90 -5.21
CA GLN A 379 -7.65 5.82 -5.04
C GLN A 379 -6.44 5.39 -5.88
N TYR A 380 -6.18 4.08 -5.98
CA TYR A 380 -5.08 3.58 -6.82
C TYR A 380 -5.30 3.89 -8.30
N ILE A 381 -6.55 3.91 -8.75
CA ILE A 381 -6.91 4.32 -10.12
C ILE A 381 -6.60 5.81 -10.28
N LEU A 382 -7.05 6.66 -9.36
CA LEU A 382 -6.83 8.11 -9.39
C LEU A 382 -5.34 8.49 -9.33
N GLU A 383 -4.52 7.75 -8.58
CA GLU A 383 -3.06 7.93 -8.53
C GLU A 383 -2.36 7.71 -9.88
N ARG A 384 -3.01 6.99 -10.80
CA ARG A 384 -2.51 6.72 -12.16
C ARG A 384 -3.14 7.61 -13.22
N LEU A 385 -3.97 8.57 -12.81
CA LEU A 385 -4.65 9.52 -13.70
C LEU A 385 -4.21 10.95 -13.42
N PRO A 386 -4.44 11.88 -14.36
CA PRO A 386 -4.14 13.29 -14.15
C PRO A 386 -4.89 13.85 -12.92
N SER A 387 -4.18 14.60 -12.08
CA SER A 387 -4.78 15.29 -10.94
C SER A 387 -5.81 16.31 -11.43
N LEU A 388 -7.01 16.27 -10.85
CA LEU A 388 -8.06 17.23 -11.17
C LEU A 388 -7.86 18.54 -10.39
N PRO A 389 -7.88 19.71 -11.05
CA PRO A 389 -7.88 20.99 -10.35
C PRO A 389 -9.05 21.07 -9.37
N THR A 390 -8.78 21.55 -8.15
CA THR A 390 -9.74 21.53 -7.05
C THR A 390 -10.13 22.94 -6.62
N VAL A 391 -11.43 23.14 -6.39
CA VAL A 391 -12.03 24.37 -5.88
C VAL A 391 -12.81 24.02 -4.62
N LYS A 392 -12.80 24.90 -3.60
CA LYS A 392 -13.52 24.69 -2.35
C LYS A 392 -14.49 25.82 -2.07
N LEU A 393 -15.71 25.49 -1.64
CA LEU A 393 -16.62 26.40 -0.96
C LEU A 393 -16.39 26.28 0.55
N ILE A 394 -16.02 27.37 1.20
CA ILE A 394 -15.74 27.40 2.64
C ILE A 394 -16.55 28.49 3.32
N ASN A 395 -16.89 28.27 4.58
CA ASN A 395 -17.56 29.24 5.43
C ASN A 395 -16.60 30.36 5.89
N SER A 396 -17.13 31.34 6.62
CA SER A 396 -16.34 32.44 7.19
C SER A 396 -15.21 32.00 8.14
N THR A 397 -15.30 30.81 8.74
CA THR A 397 -14.27 30.24 9.63
C THR A 397 -13.23 29.38 8.89
N GLY A 398 -13.37 29.18 7.58
CA GLY A 398 -12.47 28.35 6.77
C GLY A 398 -12.85 26.87 6.65
N THR A 399 -14.00 26.47 7.18
CA THR A 399 -14.51 25.09 7.11
C THR A 399 -15.25 24.86 5.80
N ALA A 400 -15.11 23.67 5.20
CA ALA A 400 -15.84 23.31 3.98
C ALA A 400 -17.37 23.39 4.18
N LEU A 401 -18.06 23.89 3.16
CA LEU A 401 -19.48 24.21 3.23
C LEU A 401 -20.23 23.52 2.06
N PRO A 402 -21.18 22.61 2.35
CA PRO A 402 -21.94 21.91 1.32
C PRO A 402 -23.06 22.79 0.72
N GLY A 403 -23.66 22.33 -0.38
CA GLY A 403 -24.82 22.98 -1.01
C GLY A 403 -24.47 24.08 -2.02
N GLY A 404 -23.20 24.20 -2.39
CA GLY A 404 -22.76 25.04 -3.51
C GLY A 404 -22.90 24.32 -4.86
N ASN A 405 -22.94 25.07 -5.94
CA ASN A 405 -22.81 24.56 -7.31
C ASN A 405 -21.73 25.37 -8.03
N LEU A 406 -20.71 24.68 -8.53
CA LEU A 406 -19.62 25.31 -9.27
C LEU A 406 -19.72 25.02 -10.76
N GLN A 407 -19.55 26.08 -11.56
CA GLN A 407 -19.37 25.99 -13.01
C GLN A 407 -18.03 26.59 -13.42
N TYR A 408 -17.44 26.08 -14.49
CA TYR A 408 -16.24 26.64 -15.13
C TYR A 408 -16.50 26.90 -16.62
N TYR A 409 -15.88 27.95 -17.16
CA TYR A 409 -16.11 28.39 -18.54
C TYR A 409 -15.04 27.90 -19.50
N GLU A 410 -15.46 27.21 -20.57
CA GLU A 410 -14.64 26.77 -21.70
C GLU A 410 -15.42 26.86 -23.02
N GLY A 411 -15.63 28.09 -23.51
CA GLY A 411 -16.53 28.37 -24.64
C GLY A 411 -18.01 28.34 -24.25
N PHE A 412 -18.38 27.50 -23.29
CA PHE A 412 -19.67 27.49 -22.59
C PHE A 412 -19.46 27.13 -21.10
N TRP A 413 -20.47 27.39 -20.27
CA TRP A 413 -20.44 27.02 -18.86
C TRP A 413 -20.64 25.51 -18.70
N LYS A 414 -19.70 24.87 -18.01
CA LYS A 414 -19.71 23.45 -17.67
C LYS A 414 -19.81 23.30 -16.16
N ASP A 415 -20.58 22.33 -15.70
CA ASP A 415 -20.61 21.99 -14.28
C ASP A 415 -19.31 21.31 -13.86
N ALA A 416 -18.75 21.74 -12.73
CA ALA A 416 -17.68 21.01 -12.07
C ALA A 416 -18.27 19.78 -11.36
N PHE A 417 -17.44 18.76 -11.14
CA PHE A 417 -17.84 17.64 -10.31
C PHE A 417 -17.87 18.08 -8.84
N ASP A 418 -19.03 18.00 -8.20
CA ASP A 418 -19.25 18.26 -6.77
C ASP A 418 -19.17 16.95 -5.98
N ASP A 419 -18.37 16.92 -4.91
CA ASP A 419 -18.29 15.76 -4.01
C ASP A 419 -19.40 15.75 -2.95
N GLY A 420 -20.21 16.81 -2.86
CA GLY A 420 -21.31 17.00 -1.91
C GLY A 420 -20.88 17.61 -0.57
N TRP A 421 -19.58 17.79 -0.35
CA TRP A 421 -18.99 18.26 0.91
C TRP A 421 -18.31 19.63 0.77
N GLY A 422 -18.58 20.33 -0.33
CA GLY A 422 -18.01 21.64 -0.62
C GLY A 422 -16.69 21.60 -1.38
N TYR A 423 -16.30 20.45 -1.93
CA TYR A 423 -15.14 20.31 -2.80
C TYR A 423 -15.57 20.01 -4.23
N PHE A 424 -14.96 20.71 -5.17
CA PHE A 424 -15.30 20.62 -6.58
C PHE A 424 -14.05 20.29 -7.39
N SER A 425 -14.16 19.36 -8.35
CA SER A 425 -13.09 18.98 -9.27
C SER A 425 -13.43 19.38 -10.70
N LEU A 426 -12.46 19.97 -11.41
CA LEU A 426 -12.68 20.49 -12.76
C LEU A 426 -12.18 19.50 -13.82
N GLY A 427 -13.00 19.28 -14.83
CA GLY A 427 -12.69 18.43 -15.99
C GLY A 427 -12.03 19.16 -17.15
N THR A 428 -11.01 19.98 -16.86
CA THR A 428 -10.35 20.85 -17.84
C THR A 428 -8.86 20.57 -17.96
N LYS A 429 -8.32 20.76 -19.18
CA LYS A 429 -6.87 20.79 -19.45
C LYS A 429 -6.32 22.23 -19.56
N LEU A 430 -7.17 23.25 -19.47
CA LEU A 430 -6.76 24.64 -19.54
C LEU A 430 -5.99 25.03 -18.28
N LYS A 431 -5.05 25.95 -18.42
CA LYS A 431 -4.29 26.51 -17.29
C LYS A 431 -5.04 27.61 -16.55
N THR A 432 -5.98 28.26 -17.24
CA THR A 432 -6.76 29.40 -16.73
C THR A 432 -8.21 29.26 -17.15
N VAL A 433 -9.14 29.49 -16.23
CA VAL A 433 -10.59 29.43 -16.48
C VAL A 433 -11.33 30.54 -15.73
N SER A 434 -12.57 30.83 -16.14
CA SER A 434 -13.50 31.59 -15.29
C SER A 434 -14.36 30.60 -14.49
N LEU A 435 -14.56 30.90 -13.21
CA LEU A 435 -15.30 30.08 -12.25
C LEU A 435 -16.54 30.83 -11.78
N LYS A 436 -17.68 30.15 -11.74
CA LYS A 436 -18.94 30.67 -11.21
C LYS A 436 -19.41 29.77 -10.08
N MET A 437 -19.32 30.25 -8.85
CA MET A 437 -19.89 29.58 -7.68
C MET A 437 -21.30 30.10 -7.45
N THR A 438 -22.25 29.20 -7.29
CA THR A 438 -23.61 29.51 -6.86
C THR A 438 -23.86 28.91 -5.49
N TYR A 439 -24.21 29.75 -4.51
CA TYR A 439 -24.52 29.32 -3.16
C TYR A 439 -25.63 30.20 -2.58
N ALA A 440 -26.57 29.60 -1.84
CA ALA A 440 -27.75 30.29 -1.32
C ALA A 440 -28.45 31.16 -2.39
N TYR A 441 -28.66 30.59 -3.58
CA TYR A 441 -29.32 31.21 -4.75
C TYR A 441 -28.61 32.43 -5.38
N ALA A 442 -27.41 32.78 -4.94
CA ALA A 442 -26.60 33.86 -5.50
C ALA A 442 -25.36 33.31 -6.18
N SER A 443 -24.83 34.04 -7.18
CA SER A 443 -23.62 33.63 -7.90
C SER A 443 -22.49 34.64 -7.74
N GLN A 444 -21.28 34.14 -7.53
CA GLN A 444 -20.03 34.89 -7.59
C GLN A 444 -19.17 34.35 -8.75
N ILE A 445 -18.67 35.25 -9.60
CA ILE A 445 -17.78 34.89 -10.70
C ILE A 445 -16.36 35.38 -10.40
N LYS A 446 -15.39 34.49 -10.57
CA LYS A 446 -13.96 34.80 -10.56
C LYS A 446 -13.40 34.50 -11.94
N SER A 447 -12.92 35.52 -12.63
CA SER A 447 -12.40 35.40 -14.01
C SER A 447 -10.89 35.25 -14.05
N ASN A 448 -10.42 34.58 -15.10
CA ASN A 448 -8.98 34.38 -15.38
C ASN A 448 -8.20 33.75 -14.21
N ILE A 449 -8.79 32.76 -13.57
CA ILE A 449 -8.20 32.05 -12.44
C ILE A 449 -7.26 30.96 -12.96
N ALA A 450 -6.00 31.00 -12.54
CA ALA A 450 -5.06 29.93 -12.77
C ALA A 450 -5.47 28.69 -11.96
N ILE A 451 -5.46 27.52 -12.59
CA ILE A 451 -5.90 26.26 -12.01
C ILE A 451 -4.81 25.19 -12.14
N GLY A 452 -4.81 24.22 -11.21
CA GLY A 452 -3.96 23.02 -11.26
C GLY A 452 -2.80 22.99 -10.26
N LYS A 453 -2.27 24.14 -9.81
CA LYS A 453 -1.21 24.19 -8.78
C LYS A 453 -1.76 24.42 -7.38
N ASP A 454 -2.59 25.45 -7.23
CA ASP A 454 -3.15 25.86 -5.95
C ASP A 454 -4.66 25.58 -5.89
N THR A 455 -5.17 25.30 -4.69
CA THR A 455 -6.61 25.21 -4.46
C THR A 455 -7.23 26.59 -4.55
N VAL A 456 -8.30 26.73 -5.31
CA VAL A 456 -9.07 27.99 -5.37
C VAL A 456 -10.20 27.95 -4.35
N PHE A 457 -10.38 29.04 -3.62
CA PHE A 457 -11.43 29.15 -2.60
C PHE A 457 -12.53 30.13 -3.02
N PHE A 458 -13.77 29.73 -2.78
CA PHE A 458 -14.90 30.64 -2.62
C PHE A 458 -15.24 30.64 -1.14
N GLN A 459 -15.02 31.77 -0.47
CA GLN A 459 -15.27 31.92 0.95
C GLN A 459 -16.50 32.79 1.15
N THR A 460 -17.48 32.29 1.90
CA THR A 460 -18.62 33.08 2.36
C THR A 460 -18.22 33.96 3.55
N VAL A 461 -19.09 34.93 3.86
CA VAL A 461 -18.99 35.74 5.08
C VAL A 461 -20.19 35.45 5.96
N ASN A 462 -19.96 35.46 7.28
CA ASN A 462 -21.03 35.41 8.25
C ASN A 462 -21.72 36.78 8.30
N THR A 463 -22.78 36.91 7.50
CA THR A 463 -23.53 38.15 7.37
C THR A 463 -24.34 38.37 8.63
N ALA A 464 -24.19 39.53 9.27
CA ALA A 464 -24.92 39.88 10.48
C ALA A 464 -25.89 41.03 10.20
N VAL A 465 -27.19 40.75 10.19
CA VAL A 465 -28.23 41.77 10.02
C VAL A 465 -28.74 42.19 11.40
N GLN A 466 -28.62 43.48 11.71
CA GLN A 466 -28.97 44.06 13.00
C GLN A 466 -30.20 44.96 12.87
N LEU A 467 -31.15 44.82 13.79
CA LEU A 467 -32.22 45.81 13.99
C LEU A 467 -31.96 46.58 15.27
N LYS A 468 -31.94 47.91 15.19
CA LYS A 468 -31.70 48.80 16.32
C LYS A 468 -32.83 49.82 16.48
N ASN A 469 -33.14 50.17 17.73
CA ASN A 469 -34.04 51.28 18.04
C ASN A 469 -33.33 52.61 17.80
N SER A 470 -34.06 53.73 17.85
CA SER A 470 -33.52 55.09 17.63
C SER A 470 -32.37 55.49 18.57
N SER A 471 -32.21 54.82 19.71
CA SER A 471 -31.10 55.02 20.67
C SER A 471 -29.90 54.10 20.41
N GLY A 472 -29.95 53.24 19.39
CA GLY A 472 -28.87 52.30 19.04
C GLY A 472 -28.95 50.94 19.74
N ASN A 473 -29.95 50.69 20.57
CA ASN A 473 -30.12 49.40 21.25
C ASN A 473 -30.73 48.36 20.30
N LEU A 474 -30.30 47.11 20.42
CA LEU A 474 -30.77 45.99 19.61
C LEU A 474 -32.25 45.65 19.89
N ILE A 475 -33.01 45.31 18.84
CA ILE A 475 -34.43 44.91 18.91
C ILE A 475 -34.59 43.48 18.41
N ASP A 476 -35.29 42.64 19.18
CA ASP A 476 -35.45 41.22 18.89
C ASP A 476 -36.79 40.80 18.28
N ALA A 477 -37.24 41.56 17.28
CA ALA A 477 -38.53 41.34 16.62
C ALA A 477 -38.48 41.55 15.10
N GLY A 478 -37.28 41.70 14.54
CA GLY A 478 -37.08 41.95 13.11
C GLY A 478 -37.22 40.66 12.29
N THR A 479 -37.94 40.75 11.17
CA THR A 479 -37.96 39.71 10.13
C THR A 479 -37.04 40.13 8.98
N VAL A 480 -36.15 39.24 8.55
CA VAL A 480 -35.12 39.56 7.57
C VAL A 480 -35.29 38.73 6.31
N GLN A 481 -35.22 39.39 5.16
CA GLN A 481 -35.12 38.77 3.85
C GLN A 481 -33.92 39.32 3.08
N TYR A 482 -33.43 38.58 2.09
CA TYR A 482 -32.43 39.04 1.14
C TYR A 482 -32.86 38.72 -0.29
N TYR A 483 -32.47 39.55 -1.24
CA TYR A 483 -32.83 39.38 -2.64
C TYR A 483 -31.76 38.61 -3.42
N SER A 484 -32.15 37.49 -4.03
CA SER A 484 -31.30 36.68 -4.91
C SER A 484 -32.18 35.98 -5.97
N GLY A 485 -32.54 36.74 -7.00
CA GLY A 485 -33.55 36.41 -8.02
C GLY A 485 -35.00 36.49 -7.51
N ALA A 486 -35.21 36.28 -6.21
CA ALA A 486 -36.44 36.53 -5.48
C ALA A 486 -36.09 36.90 -4.03
N TRP A 487 -37.06 37.43 -3.28
CA TRP A 487 -36.92 37.61 -1.84
C TRP A 487 -36.85 36.24 -1.15
N ARG A 488 -35.71 35.96 -0.50
CA ARG A 488 -35.43 34.74 0.24
C ARG A 488 -35.49 35.02 1.73
N ASN A 489 -35.99 34.04 2.49
CA ASN A 489 -35.96 34.13 3.94
C ASN A 489 -34.51 34.13 4.46
N PHE A 490 -34.14 35.16 5.20
CA PHE A 490 -32.86 35.23 5.90
C PHE A 490 -33.01 34.59 7.29
N GLY A 491 -34.04 35.02 8.03
CA GLY A 491 -34.37 34.58 9.39
C GLY A 491 -35.05 35.71 10.17
N THR A 492 -35.13 35.58 11.49
CA THR A 492 -35.51 36.66 12.40
C THR A 492 -34.31 37.05 13.25
N THR A 493 -34.32 38.26 13.80
CA THR A 493 -33.32 38.63 14.81
C THR A 493 -33.50 37.75 16.05
N THR A 494 -32.38 37.33 16.66
CA THR A 494 -32.31 36.77 18.02
C THR A 494 -31.23 37.52 18.78
N ASN A 495 -31.53 38.07 19.96
CA ASN A 495 -30.73 39.12 20.60
C ASN A 495 -30.44 40.31 19.65
N GLY A 496 -31.37 40.61 18.75
CA GLY A 496 -31.32 41.70 17.78
C GLY A 496 -30.37 41.53 16.60
N VAL A 497 -29.82 40.33 16.40
CA VAL A 497 -28.99 39.99 15.24
C VAL A 497 -29.53 38.73 14.57
N ALA A 498 -29.63 38.74 13.24
CA ALA A 498 -29.81 37.54 12.45
C ALA A 498 -28.50 37.26 11.71
N THR A 499 -28.04 36.00 11.67
CA THR A 499 -26.79 35.61 11.00
C THR A 499 -26.97 34.56 9.92
N LYS A 500 -26.19 34.66 8.82
CA LYS A 500 -26.20 33.67 7.73
C LYS A 500 -24.90 33.72 6.92
N GLU A 501 -24.40 32.55 6.51
CA GLU A 501 -23.31 32.47 5.53
C GLU A 501 -23.85 32.84 4.14
N LEU A 502 -23.24 33.84 3.50
CA LEU A 502 -23.56 34.28 2.13
C LEU A 502 -22.28 34.56 1.34
N LEU A 503 -22.34 34.46 0.02
CA LEU A 503 -21.21 34.85 -0.84
C LEU A 503 -20.93 36.36 -0.64
N PRO A 504 -19.66 36.81 -0.67
CA PRO A 504 -19.31 38.21 -0.44
C PRO A 504 -19.56 39.05 -1.69
N ILE A 505 -20.83 39.32 -1.99
CA ILE A 505 -21.28 40.14 -3.13
C ILE A 505 -22.27 41.21 -2.65
N ASN A 506 -22.79 42.01 -3.58
CA ASN A 506 -23.83 42.99 -3.28
C ASN A 506 -25.22 42.34 -3.22
N TYR A 507 -25.97 42.60 -2.16
CA TYR A 507 -27.35 42.14 -1.96
C TYR A 507 -28.26 43.32 -1.60
N SER A 508 -29.56 43.15 -1.85
CA SER A 508 -30.61 43.93 -1.17
C SER A 508 -31.15 43.12 0.01
N PHE A 509 -31.21 43.73 1.19
CA PHE A 509 -31.81 43.19 2.39
C PHE A 509 -33.12 43.91 2.68
N ARG A 510 -34.11 43.19 3.17
CA ARG A 510 -35.38 43.74 3.65
C ARG A 510 -35.54 43.44 5.13
N MET A 511 -35.81 44.46 5.90
CA MET A 511 -36.15 44.37 7.32
C MET A 511 -37.63 44.67 7.50
N GLY A 512 -38.40 43.71 7.99
CA GLY A 512 -39.78 43.89 8.42
C GLY A 512 -39.87 44.05 9.93
N TYR A 513 -40.54 45.10 10.40
CA TYR A 513 -40.76 45.41 11.81
C TYR A 513 -42.04 46.25 11.97
N GLU A 514 -42.89 45.94 12.96
CA GLU A 514 -44.17 46.64 13.23
C GLU A 514 -45.04 46.85 11.98
N PHE A 515 -45.23 45.78 11.18
CA PHE A 515 -46.03 45.77 9.95
C PHE A 515 -45.52 46.67 8.80
N ALA A 516 -44.35 47.28 8.94
CA ALA A 516 -43.65 48.02 7.90
C ALA A 516 -42.38 47.28 7.43
N SER A 517 -41.84 47.65 6.28
CA SER A 517 -40.57 47.11 5.78
C SER A 517 -39.69 48.16 5.12
N VAL A 518 -38.37 48.04 5.31
CA VAL A 518 -37.35 48.87 4.66
C VAL A 518 -36.34 48.00 3.95
N ASP A 519 -35.96 48.41 2.74
CA ASP A 519 -34.94 47.75 1.93
C ASP A 519 -33.62 48.52 1.98
N LYS A 520 -32.50 47.80 2.02
CA LYS A 520 -31.15 48.36 2.02
C LYS A 520 -30.22 47.51 1.17
N GLN A 521 -29.46 48.14 0.28
CA GLN A 521 -28.38 47.46 -0.43
C GLN A 521 -27.11 47.46 0.41
N GLN A 522 -26.38 46.33 0.40
CA GLN A 522 -25.11 46.18 1.08
C GLN A 522 -24.17 45.28 0.28
N ASN A 523 -22.93 45.74 0.11
CA ASN A 523 -21.84 44.92 -0.42
C ASN A 523 -21.12 44.18 0.72
N LEU A 524 -21.35 42.88 0.80
CA LEU A 524 -20.83 42.03 1.86
C LEU A 524 -19.31 41.74 1.73
N SER A 525 -18.70 42.04 0.58
CA SER A 525 -17.24 42.01 0.45
C SER A 525 -16.55 43.18 1.15
N VAL A 526 -17.28 44.25 1.45
CA VAL A 526 -16.77 45.46 2.13
C VAL A 526 -17.14 45.44 3.60
N ASP A 527 -18.42 45.20 3.91
CA ASP A 527 -18.92 45.14 5.29
C ASP A 527 -20.03 44.07 5.39
N PRO A 528 -19.79 42.97 6.15
CA PRO A 528 -20.77 41.91 6.34
C PRO A 528 -21.87 42.27 7.36
N THR A 529 -21.81 43.43 8.02
CA THR A 529 -22.79 43.87 9.01
C THR A 529 -23.83 44.81 8.39
N VAL A 530 -25.08 44.35 8.31
CA VAL A 530 -26.19 45.14 7.74
C VAL A 530 -27.02 45.74 8.86
N VAL A 531 -26.85 47.04 9.12
CA VAL A 531 -27.60 47.73 10.18
C VAL A 531 -28.86 48.39 9.62
N PHE A 532 -30.00 48.09 10.24
CA PHE A 532 -31.27 48.81 10.15
C PHE A 532 -31.55 49.50 11.48
N GLN A 533 -31.92 50.78 11.44
CA GLN A 533 -32.18 51.59 12.63
C GLN A 533 -33.56 52.25 12.51
N THR A 534 -34.38 52.15 13.55
CA THR A 534 -35.62 52.94 13.63
C THR A 534 -35.33 54.41 13.91
N VAL A 535 -36.28 55.27 13.55
CA VAL A 535 -36.28 56.68 13.93
C VAL A 535 -37.39 56.90 14.95
N ASN A 536 -37.18 57.82 15.90
CA ASN A 536 -38.25 58.22 16.80
C ASN A 536 -39.30 59.00 16.01
N ALA A 537 -40.53 58.52 15.97
CA ALA A 537 -41.64 59.18 15.30
C ALA A 537 -42.57 59.80 16.35
N ALA A 538 -42.73 61.13 16.28
CA ALA A 538 -43.70 61.86 17.08
C ALA A 538 -44.90 62.25 16.20
N VAL A 539 -46.10 61.82 16.60
CA VAL A 539 -47.35 62.18 15.92
C VAL A 539 -48.05 63.27 16.72
N GLN A 540 -48.52 64.32 16.04
CA GLN A 540 -49.29 65.41 16.66
C GLN A 540 -50.66 65.50 15.98
N LEU A 541 -51.73 65.47 16.76
CA LEU A 541 -53.06 65.82 16.29
C LEU A 541 -53.28 67.31 16.50
N LYS A 542 -53.61 68.03 15.42
CA LYS A 542 -53.90 69.46 15.45
C LYS A 542 -55.28 69.73 14.89
N ASN A 543 -56.01 70.65 15.49
CA ASN A 543 -57.28 71.11 14.94
C ASN A 543 -57.03 71.99 13.69
N SER A 544 -58.11 72.43 13.04
CA SER A 544 -58.01 73.30 11.86
C SER A 544 -57.33 74.65 12.13
N LEU A 545 -57.14 75.03 13.39
CA LEU A 545 -56.45 76.24 13.82
C LEU A 545 -54.96 76.00 14.14
N GLY A 546 -54.47 74.77 14.00
CA GLY A 546 -53.08 74.39 14.29
C GLY A 546 -52.77 74.12 15.77
N ASN A 547 -53.78 74.16 16.65
CA ASN A 547 -53.62 73.86 18.08
C ASN A 547 -53.64 72.34 18.30
N LEU A 548 -52.81 71.85 19.24
CA LEU A 548 -52.85 70.45 19.65
C LEU A 548 -54.23 70.11 20.26
N ILE A 549 -54.70 68.91 19.98
CA ILE A 549 -55.95 68.35 20.50
C ILE A 549 -55.66 66.96 21.05
N ASP A 550 -56.26 66.65 22.21
CA ASP A 550 -56.17 65.35 22.89
C ASP A 550 -57.02 64.27 22.20
#